data_AF-A0A0F2S2W0-F1
#
_entry.id   AF-A0A0F2S2W0-F1
#
_cell.length_a   1.000
_cell.length_b   1.000
_cell.length_c   1.000
_cell.angle_alpha   90.00
_cell.angle_beta   90.00
_cell.angle_gamma   90.00
#
_symmetry.space_group_name_H-M   'P 1'
#
loop_
_entity.id
_entity.type
_entity.pdbx_description
1 polymer ?
#
loop_
_entity_poly.entity_id
_entity_poly.type
_entity_poly.pdbx_seq_one_letter_code
_entity_poly.pdbx_strand_id
1 'polypeptide(L)'
;MTDLVFVWAAFWLAQIADVSTTKAALREGHVEANPIIARLMGITGHWWAIKLLAGVVVGAFLTWLGQGAWVLALAVLTGGIAANNWRIVRKGRRDRE
;
A
#
# COMPACT_ATOMS: atom_id res chain seq x y z
N MET A 1 17.41 18.63 -2.29
CA MET A 1 16.06 18.81 -1.70
C MET A 1 14.97 18.29 -2.63
N THR A 2 15.02 18.60 -3.92
CA THR A 2 14.06 18.16 -4.94
C THR A 2 13.90 16.63 -5.02
N ASP A 3 15.00 15.87 -4.91
CA ASP A 3 14.96 14.41 -5.00
C ASP A 3 14.25 13.76 -3.81
N LEU A 4 14.45 14.29 -2.60
CA LEU A 4 13.82 13.77 -1.40
C LEU A 4 12.31 14.00 -1.41
N VAL A 5 11.88 15.20 -1.83
CA VAL A 5 10.46 15.53 -1.99
C VAL A 5 9.81 14.60 -3.01
N PHE A 6 10.47 14.34 -4.14
CA PHE A 6 9.99 13.40 -5.16
C PHE A 6 9.86 11.97 -4.62
N VAL A 7 10.89 11.45 -3.94
CA VAL A 7 10.88 10.10 -3.36
C VAL A 7 9.72 9.93 -2.38
N TRP A 8 9.53 10.90 -1.48
CA TRP A 8 8.43 10.86 -0.52
C TRP A 8 7.06 11.02 -1.18
N ALA A 9 6.93 11.86 -2.19
CA ALA A 9 5.68 11.98 -2.95
C ALA A 9 5.31 10.66 -3.65
N ALA A 10 6.28 10.02 -4.33
CA ALA A 10 6.09 8.73 -4.97
C ALA A 10 5.72 7.64 -3.94
N PHE A 11 6.41 7.61 -2.80
CA PHE A 11 6.13 6.67 -1.72
C PHE A 11 4.72 6.85 -1.15
N TRP A 12 4.30 8.09 -0.88
CA TRP A 12 2.96 8.38 -0.38
C TRP A 12 1.87 7.99 -1.37
N LEU A 13 2.05 8.30 -2.66
CA LEU A 13 1.11 7.90 -3.70
C LEU A 13 0.97 6.37 -3.77
N ALA A 14 2.08 5.63 -3.68
CA ALA A 14 2.07 4.17 -3.68
C ALA A 14 1.32 3.61 -2.46
N GLN A 15 1.58 4.14 -1.26
CA GLN A 15 0.92 3.71 -0.03
C GLN A 15 -0.60 3.96 -0.07
N ILE A 16 -1.02 5.13 -0.58
CA ILE A 16 -2.45 5.46 -0.74
C ILE A 16 -3.11 4.55 -1.78
N ALA A 17 -2.45 4.30 -2.91
CA ALA A 17 -2.94 3.41 -3.96
C ALA A 17 -3.12 1.98 -3.44
N ASP A 18 -2.15 1.46 -2.68
CA ASP A 18 -2.24 0.13 -2.07
C ASP A 18 -3.42 0.03 -1.10
N VAL A 19 -3.55 0.97 -0.15
CA VAL A 19 -4.70 1.00 0.77
C VAL A 19 -6.04 1.06 0.02
N SER A 20 -6.13 1.89 -1.01
CA SER A 20 -7.37 2.09 -1.77
C SER A 20 -7.75 0.85 -2.57
N THR A 21 -6.78 0.22 -3.24
CA THR A 21 -6.98 -0.98 -4.05
C THR A 21 -7.27 -2.20 -3.19
N THR A 22 -6.60 -2.35 -2.05
CA THR A 22 -6.93 -3.38 -1.06
C THR A 22 -8.33 -3.18 -0.49
N LYS A 23 -8.72 -1.95 -0.12
CA LYS A 23 -10.08 -1.67 0.37
C LYS A 23 -11.16 -1.98 -0.68
N ALA A 24 -10.88 -1.70 -1.95
CA ALA A 24 -11.78 -2.07 -3.05
C ALA A 24 -11.89 -3.61 -3.20
N ALA A 25 -10.77 -4.32 -3.16
CA ALA A 25 -10.74 -5.79 -3.25
C ALA A 25 -11.55 -6.44 -2.11
N LEU A 26 -11.35 -5.98 -0.87
CA LEU A 26 -12.05 -6.48 0.31
C LEU A 26 -13.57 -6.28 0.22
N ARG A 27 -14.01 -5.13 -0.31
CA ARG A 27 -15.45 -4.84 -0.50
C ARG A 27 -16.11 -5.77 -1.51
N GLU A 28 -15.34 -6.33 -2.45
CA GLU A 28 -15.84 -7.21 -3.50
C GLU A 28 -15.82 -8.70 -3.10
N GLY A 29 -15.45 -8.99 -1.84
CA GLY A 29 -15.40 -10.34 -1.27
C GLY A 29 -14.07 -11.05 -1.45
N HIS A 30 -13.02 -10.35 -1.92
CA HIS A 30 -11.68 -10.91 -1.96
C HIS A 30 -11.07 -10.94 -0.55
N VAL A 31 -10.29 -11.99 -0.27
CA VAL A 31 -9.62 -12.19 1.02
C VAL A 31 -8.25 -11.51 1.01
N GLU A 32 -7.90 -10.82 2.10
CA GLU A 32 -6.56 -10.27 2.28
C GLU A 32 -5.52 -11.40 2.31
N ALA A 33 -4.56 -11.37 1.39
CA ALA A 33 -3.53 -12.40 1.29
C ALA A 33 -2.57 -12.41 2.49
N ASN A 34 -2.43 -11.29 3.19
CA ASN A 34 -1.59 -11.18 4.38
C ASN A 34 -2.39 -11.54 5.65
N PRO A 35 -2.10 -12.68 6.31
CA PRO A 35 -2.85 -13.15 7.48
C PRO A 35 -2.75 -12.21 8.69
N ILE A 36 -1.65 -11.45 8.80
CA ILE A 36 -1.45 -10.47 9.87
C ILE A 36 -2.40 -9.29 9.67
N ILE A 37 -2.45 -8.76 8.44
CA ILE A 37 -3.33 -7.64 8.09
C ILE A 37 -4.80 -8.07 8.18
N ALA A 38 -5.14 -9.28 7.77
CA ALA A 38 -6.49 -9.85 7.92
C ALA A 38 -6.93 -9.91 9.39
N ARG A 39 -6.04 -10.34 10.29
CA ARG A 39 -6.32 -10.40 11.73
C ARG A 39 -6.48 -9.00 12.34
N LEU A 40 -5.63 -8.05 11.95
CA LEU A 40 -5.74 -6.65 12.38
C LEU A 40 -7.02 -5.98 11.88
N MET A 41 -7.46 -6.33 10.67
CA MET A 41 -8.73 -5.91 10.10
C MET A 41 -9.91 -6.31 10.97
N GLY A 42 -9.94 -7.58 11.41
CA GLY A 42 -11.00 -8.11 12.26
C GLY A 42 -11.06 -7.47 13.66
N ILE A 43 -9.96 -6.91 14.16
CA ILE A 43 -9.89 -6.33 15.50
C ILE A 43 -10.25 -4.84 15.50
N THR A 44 -9.73 -4.07 14.54
CA THR A 44 -9.69 -2.60 14.65
C THR A 44 -10.55 -1.86 13.63
N GLY A 45 -10.90 -2.49 12.49
CA GLY A 45 -11.54 -1.82 11.35
C GLY A 45 -10.69 -0.72 10.67
N HIS A 46 -9.60 -0.28 11.29
CA HIS A 46 -8.72 0.82 10.86
C HIS A 46 -7.33 0.32 10.44
N TRP A 47 -7.25 -0.91 9.95
CA TRP A 47 -6.01 -1.54 9.43
C TRP A 47 -5.23 -0.65 8.46
N TRP A 48 -5.94 0.18 7.67
CA TRP A 48 -5.35 1.11 6.72
C TRP A 48 -4.49 2.18 7.40
N ALA A 49 -4.93 2.69 8.57
CA ALA A 49 -4.18 3.69 9.33
C ALA A 49 -2.90 3.07 9.91
N ILE A 50 -2.96 1.83 10.38
CA ILE A 50 -1.80 1.08 10.86
C ILE A 50 -0.80 0.85 9.72
N LYS A 51 -1.28 0.45 8.54
CA LYS A 51 -0.42 0.22 7.37
C LYS A 51 0.25 1.50 6.89
N LEU A 52 -0.47 2.63 6.88
CA LEU A 52 0.10 3.94 6.57
C LEU A 52 1.13 4.36 7.61
N LEU A 53 0.82 4.24 8.90
CA LEU A 53 1.74 4.60 9.98
C LEU A 53 3.03 3.77 9.91
N ALA A 54 2.91 2.45 9.72
CA ALA A 54 4.07 1.57 9.54
C ALA A 54 4.91 2.00 8.32
N GLY A 55 4.27 2.33 7.20
CA GLY A 55 4.95 2.87 6.02
C GLY A 55 5.71 4.15 6.31
N VAL A 56 5.10 5.11 7.03
CA VAL A 56 5.74 6.36 7.43
C VAL A 56 6.95 6.11 8.33
N VAL A 57 6.81 5.26 9.34
CA VAL A 57 7.89 4.93 10.28
C VAL A 57 9.07 4.30 9.54
N VAL A 58 8.81 3.32 8.66
CA VAL A 58 9.85 2.66 7.86
C VAL A 58 10.51 3.66 6.90
N GLY A 59 9.72 4.47 6.18
CA GLY A 59 10.24 5.48 5.25
C GLY A 59 11.10 6.54 5.96
N ALA A 60 10.67 6.99 7.14
CA ALA A 60 11.38 7.98 7.95
C ALA A 60 12.70 7.40 8.49
N PHE A 61 12.66 6.16 8.98
CA PHE A 61 13.85 5.46 9.46
C PHE A 61 14.88 5.25 8.35
N LEU A 62 14.45 4.78 7.17
CA LEU A 62 15.34 4.61 6.02
C LEU A 62 15.92 5.94 5.54
N THR A 63 15.11 7.00 5.52
CA THR A 63 15.58 8.35 5.19
C THR A 63 16.64 8.82 6.20
N TRP A 64 16.42 8.60 7.49
CA TRP A 64 17.35 8.97 8.56
C TRP A 64 18.69 8.23 8.44
N LEU A 65 18.69 6.98 7.98
CA LEU A 65 19.90 6.21 7.67
C LEU A 65 20.59 6.62 6.35
N GLY A 66 20.08 7.63 5.64
CA GLY A 66 20.59 8.03 4.31
C GLY A 66 20.23 7.06 3.18
N GLN A 67 19.31 6.12 3.43
CA GLN A 67 18.91 5.03 2.53
C GLN A 67 17.70 5.41 1.65
N GLY A 68 17.67 6.65 1.12
CA GLY A 68 16.53 7.18 0.36
C GLY A 68 16.16 6.36 -0.88
N ALA A 69 17.14 5.72 -1.53
CA ALA A 69 16.89 4.83 -2.66
C ALA A 69 15.99 3.63 -2.29
N TRP A 70 16.09 3.12 -1.06
CA TRP A 70 15.25 2.04 -0.57
C TRP A 70 13.80 2.48 -0.33
N VAL A 71 13.57 3.74 0.02
CA VAL A 71 12.22 4.31 0.12
C VAL A 71 11.55 4.31 -1.26
N LEU A 72 12.30 4.67 -2.31
CA LEU A 72 11.81 4.59 -3.69
C LEU A 72 11.58 3.15 -4.14
N ALA A 73 12.48 2.22 -3.80
CA ALA A 73 12.30 0.80 -4.09
C ALA A 73 11.02 0.25 -3.44
N LEU A 74 10.76 0.61 -2.18
CA LEU A 74 9.50 0.28 -1.49
C LEU A 74 8.30 0.91 -2.19
N ALA A 75 8.39 2.17 -2.64
CA ALA A 75 7.32 2.81 -3.40
C ALA A 75 6.96 2.02 -4.67
N VAL A 76 7.97 1.58 -5.42
CA VAL A 76 7.79 0.77 -6.64
C VAL A 76 7.16 -0.58 -6.32
N LEU A 77 7.66 -1.28 -5.29
CA LEU A 77 7.10 -2.57 -4.87
C LEU A 77 5.63 -2.44 -4.44
N THR A 78 5.33 -1.49 -3.55
CA THR A 78 3.97 -1.22 -3.08
C THR A 78 3.05 -0.82 -4.24
N GLY A 79 3.53 0.06 -5.13
CA GLY A 79 2.77 0.46 -6.32
C GLY A 79 2.49 -0.71 -7.27
N GLY A 80 3.45 -1.63 -7.44
CA GLY A 80 3.28 -2.85 -8.21
C GLY A 80 2.21 -3.78 -7.62
N ILE A 81 2.20 -3.95 -6.30
CA ILE A 81 1.18 -4.71 -5.57
C ILE A 81 -0.20 -4.06 -5.75
N ALA A 82 -0.29 -2.73 -5.58
CA ALA A 82 -1.53 -1.98 -5.77
C ALA A 82 -2.08 -2.14 -7.20
N ALA A 83 -1.21 -2.04 -8.22
CA ALA A 83 -1.59 -2.23 -9.61
C ALA A 83 -2.07 -3.66 -9.88
N ASN A 84 -1.43 -4.67 -9.29
CA ASN A 84 -1.87 -6.06 -9.39
C ASN A 84 -3.25 -6.27 -8.74
N ASN A 85 -3.46 -5.74 -7.53
CA ASN A 85 -4.74 -5.79 -6.83
C ASN A 85 -5.85 -5.12 -7.66
N TRP A 86 -5.56 -3.96 -8.25
CA TRP A 86 -6.52 -3.28 -9.12
C TRP A 86 -6.87 -4.08 -10.38
N ARG A 87 -5.91 -4.76 -10.98
CA ARG A 87 -6.15 -5.64 -12.14
C ARG A 87 -7.08 -6.80 -11.78
N ILE A 88 -6.88 -7.43 -10.62
CA ILE A 88 -7.73 -8.51 -10.12
C ILE A 88 -9.16 -8.03 -9.90
N VAL A 89 -9.31 -6.90 -9.18
CA VAL A 89 -10.60 -6.24 -8.94
C VAL A 89 -11.32 -5.91 -10.24
N ARG A 90 -10.62 -5.26 -11.17
CA ARG A 90 -11.20 -4.85 -12.46
C ARG A 90 -11.65 -6.06 -13.29
N LYS A 91 -10.89 -7.16 -13.29
CA LYS A 91 -11.28 -8.40 -13.96
C LYS A 91 -12.53 -9.00 -13.31
N GLY A 92 -12.56 -9.09 -11.97
CA GLY A 92 -13.71 -9.60 -11.23
C GLY A 92 -15.00 -8.81 -11.44
N ARG A 93 -14.92 -7.49 -11.67
CA ARG A 93 -16.09 -6.67 -12.04
C ARG A 93 -16.60 -6.98 -13.45
N ARG A 94 -15.69 -7.10 -14.41
CA ARG A 94 -16.02 -7.36 -15.82
C ARG A 94 -16.70 -8.71 -16.02
N ASP A 95 -16.34 -9.71 -15.21
CA ASP A 95 -16.93 -11.05 -15.27
C ASP A 95 -18.35 -11.12 -14.64
N ARG A 96 -18.80 -10.05 -13.95
CA ARG A 96 -20.15 -9.96 -13.34
C ARG A 96 -21.13 -9.05 -14.12
N GLU A 97 -20.64 -8.35 -15.14
CA GLU A 97 -21.44 -7.54 -16.09
C GLU A 97 -21.90 -8.40 -17.27
#